data_AF-A0AAF0V1V4-F1
#
_entry.id   AF-A0AAF0V1V4-F1
#
_cell.length_a   1.000
_cell.length_b   1.000
_cell.length_c   1.000
_cell.angle_alpha   90.00
_cell.angle_beta   90.00
_cell.angle_gamma   90.00
#
_symmetry.space_group_name_H-M   'P 1'
#
loop_
_entity.id
_entity.type
_entity.pdbx_description
1 polymer ?
#
loop_
_entity_poly.entity_id
_entity_poly.type
_entity_poly.pdbx_seq_one_letter_code
_entity_poly.pdbx_strand_id
1 'polypeptide(L)'
;MPASASSAPPPPTHSRREDLIGRLSSSSTEAKLKALRDLKNQIIGNRTKKLCFLKLGAVPSVTSILSSSSATAAASAAGSVCSGNDVELNDSLILQSAAAIGSFACGFDDGVKAVLDAGAFPLLLRLISYPNDKNRSEKVVLV
;
A
#
# COMPACT_ATOMS: atom_id res chain seq x y z
N MET A 1 -32.60 26.80 -32.06
CA MET A 1 -31.65 25.67 -32.26
C MET A 1 -31.02 25.33 -30.91
N PRO A 2 -31.51 24.34 -30.14
CA PRO A 2 -30.85 23.88 -28.92
C PRO A 2 -29.86 22.75 -29.24
N ALA A 3 -28.59 22.89 -28.83
CA ALA A 3 -27.59 21.82 -28.90
C ALA A 3 -27.48 21.16 -27.52
N SER A 4 -27.76 19.87 -27.49
CA SER A 4 -27.81 19.00 -26.31
C SER A 4 -26.47 18.93 -25.58
N ALA A 5 -26.48 19.19 -24.28
CA ALA A 5 -25.41 18.83 -23.37
C ALA A 5 -25.42 17.30 -23.16
N SER A 6 -24.44 16.60 -23.72
CA SER A 6 -24.19 15.20 -23.42
C SER A 6 -23.56 15.10 -22.02
N SER A 7 -24.41 14.85 -21.03
CA SER A 7 -23.99 14.45 -19.69
C SER A 7 -23.47 13.01 -19.75
N ALA A 8 -22.15 12.84 -19.80
CA ALA A 8 -21.52 11.53 -19.63
C ALA A 8 -21.82 11.01 -18.21
N PRO A 9 -22.29 9.76 -18.05
CA PRO A 9 -22.57 9.20 -16.73
C PRO A 9 -21.27 9.09 -15.92
N PRO A 10 -21.29 9.37 -14.60
CA PRO A 10 -20.12 9.16 -13.75
C PRO A 10 -19.73 7.67 -13.80
N PRO A 11 -18.44 7.34 -14.00
CA PRO A 11 -18.00 5.95 -14.06
C PRO A 11 -18.34 5.25 -12.73
N PRO A 12 -18.71 3.95 -12.78
CA PRO A 12 -19.03 3.20 -11.59
C PRO A 12 -17.82 3.20 -10.66
N THR A 13 -18.04 3.52 -9.38
CA THR A 13 -16.97 3.61 -8.35
C THR A 13 -16.15 2.33 -8.20
N HIS A 14 -16.66 1.20 -8.69
CA HIS A 14 -15.95 -0.09 -8.81
C HIS A 14 -14.71 0.00 -9.71
N SER A 15 -14.87 0.57 -10.91
CA SER A 15 -13.78 0.67 -11.89
C SER A 15 -12.60 1.50 -11.36
N ARG A 16 -12.87 2.55 -10.57
CA ARG A 16 -11.80 3.34 -9.91
C ARG A 16 -11.04 2.54 -8.84
N ARG A 17 -11.69 1.63 -8.11
CA ARG A 17 -11.03 0.79 -7.10
C ARG A 17 -10.19 -0.31 -7.75
N GLU A 18 -10.70 -0.88 -8.84
CA GLU A 18 -10.00 -1.88 -9.66
C GLU A 18 -8.77 -1.27 -10.35
N ASP A 19 -8.90 -0.07 -10.91
CA ASP A 19 -7.77 0.68 -11.50
C ASP A 19 -6.67 0.96 -10.47
N LEU A 20 -7.05 1.34 -9.25
CA LEU A 20 -6.12 1.51 -8.12
C LEU A 20 -5.32 0.24 -7.84
N ILE A 21 -5.95 -0.93 -7.84
CA ILE A 21 -5.30 -2.22 -7.60
C ILE A 21 -4.42 -2.63 -8.79
N GLY A 22 -4.86 -2.35 -10.02
CA GLY A 22 -4.02 -2.49 -11.22
C GLY A 22 -2.74 -1.66 -11.12
N ARG A 23 -2.84 -0.42 -10.61
CA ARG A 23 -1.68 0.47 -10.40
C ARG A 23 -0.75 0.02 -9.28
N LEU A 24 -1.20 -0.77 -8.31
CA LEU A 24 -0.33 -1.41 -7.32
C LEU A 24 0.54 -2.52 -7.93
N SER A 25 0.04 -3.15 -9.00
CA SER A 25 0.74 -4.23 -9.73
C SER A 25 1.63 -3.71 -10.86
N SER A 26 1.63 -2.39 -11.12
CA SER A 26 2.46 -1.74 -12.15
C SER A 26 3.96 -1.90 -11.85
N SER A 27 4.81 -1.82 -12.88
CA SER A 27 6.26 -1.90 -12.71
C SER A 27 6.90 -0.66 -12.06
N SER A 28 6.21 0.50 -12.05
CA SER A 28 6.77 1.76 -11.54
C SER A 28 6.58 1.92 -10.02
N THR A 29 7.68 2.10 -9.29
CA THR A 29 7.69 2.33 -7.82
C THR A 29 6.95 3.61 -7.43
N GLU A 30 7.10 4.69 -8.18
CA GLU A 30 6.38 5.95 -7.95
C GLU A 30 4.87 5.81 -8.16
N ALA A 31 4.47 5.05 -9.20
CA ALA A 31 3.06 4.76 -9.45
C ALA A 31 2.45 3.94 -8.30
N LYS A 32 3.18 2.93 -7.80
CA LYS A 32 2.78 2.14 -6.62
C LYS A 32 2.64 3.02 -5.39
N LEU A 33 3.61 3.88 -5.12
CA LEU A 33 3.59 4.82 -4.00
C LEU A 33 2.35 5.71 -4.01
N LYS A 34 2.03 6.30 -5.17
CA LYS A 34 0.85 7.14 -5.33
C LYS A 34 -0.44 6.34 -5.13
N ALA A 35 -0.51 5.15 -5.72
CA ALA A 35 -1.66 4.26 -5.57
C ALA A 35 -1.86 3.79 -4.11
N LEU A 36 -0.79 3.51 -3.36
CA LEU A 36 -0.87 3.15 -1.93
C LEU A 36 -1.37 4.31 -1.08
N ARG A 37 -0.91 5.54 -1.33
CA ARG A 37 -1.44 6.73 -0.63
C ARG A 37 -2.92 6.90 -0.92
N ASP A 38 -3.32 6.82 -2.18
CA ASP A 38 -4.71 6.96 -2.60
C ASP A 38 -5.58 5.85 -1.98
N LEU A 39 -5.09 4.60 -1.99
CA LEU A 39 -5.75 3.46 -1.35
C LEU A 39 -5.95 3.71 0.14
N LYS A 40 -4.88 4.06 0.87
CA LYS A 40 -4.94 4.35 2.31
C LYS A 40 -5.97 5.43 2.60
N ASN A 41 -5.92 6.53 1.86
CA ASN A 41 -6.85 7.65 1.99
C ASN A 41 -8.30 7.23 1.71
N GLN A 42 -8.53 6.25 0.85
CA GLN A 42 -9.87 5.72 0.59
C GLN A 42 -10.38 4.81 1.70
N ILE A 43 -9.53 4.04 2.38
CA ILE A 43 -9.95 3.07 3.40
C ILE A 43 -10.04 3.64 4.82
N ILE A 44 -9.40 4.78 5.10
CA ILE A 44 -9.44 5.44 6.41
C ILE A 44 -10.90 5.74 6.81
N GLY A 45 -11.26 5.32 8.02
CA GLY A 45 -12.54 5.64 8.66
C GLY A 45 -13.80 5.01 8.03
N ASN A 46 -13.68 4.24 6.94
CA ASN A 46 -14.85 3.69 6.23
C ASN A 46 -14.80 2.15 6.09
N ARG A 47 -15.58 1.45 6.93
CA ARG A 47 -15.68 -0.03 6.93
C ARG A 47 -16.14 -0.60 5.59
N THR A 48 -17.11 0.02 4.90
CA THR A 48 -17.61 -0.46 3.61
C THR A 48 -16.52 -0.43 2.54
N LYS A 49 -15.73 0.65 2.49
CA LYS A 49 -14.60 0.74 1.56
C LYS A 49 -13.52 -0.29 1.88
N LYS A 50 -13.18 -0.50 3.16
CA LYS A 50 -12.27 -1.57 3.60
C LYS A 50 -12.71 -2.93 3.08
N LEU A 51 -13.99 -3.28 3.25
CA LEU A 51 -14.58 -4.52 2.74
C LEU A 51 -14.46 -4.65 1.21
N CYS A 52 -14.73 -3.59 0.45
CA CYS A 52 -14.60 -3.63 -1.01
C CYS A 52 -13.15 -3.92 -1.44
N PHE A 53 -12.17 -3.22 -0.87
CA PHE A 53 -10.76 -3.46 -1.20
C PHE A 53 -10.27 -4.82 -0.70
N LEU A 54 -10.81 -5.32 0.41
CA LEU A 54 -10.53 -6.67 0.90
C LEU A 54 -10.99 -7.73 -0.11
N LYS A 55 -12.23 -7.62 -0.60
CA LYS A 55 -12.78 -8.53 -1.61
C LYS A 55 -12.02 -8.50 -2.93
N LEU A 56 -11.42 -7.36 -3.27
CA LEU A 56 -10.58 -7.23 -4.46
C LEU A 56 -9.14 -7.73 -4.24
N GLY A 57 -8.79 -8.28 -3.06
CA GLY A 57 -7.47 -8.82 -2.79
C GLY A 57 -6.39 -7.76 -2.59
N ALA A 58 -6.75 -6.55 -2.13
CA ALA A 58 -5.78 -5.48 -1.91
C ALA A 58 -4.74 -5.84 -0.84
N VAL A 59 -5.13 -6.51 0.25
CA VAL A 59 -4.22 -6.84 1.36
C VAL A 59 -3.06 -7.75 0.91
N PRO A 60 -3.29 -8.87 0.22
CA PRO A 60 -2.21 -9.67 -0.37
C PRO A 60 -1.31 -8.88 -1.34
N SER A 61 -1.89 -8.01 -2.16
CA SER A 61 -1.15 -7.19 -3.12
C SER A 61 -0.18 -6.23 -2.41
N VAL A 62 -0.67 -5.50 -1.40
CA VAL A 62 0.16 -4.59 -0.58
C VAL A 62 1.24 -5.35 0.19
N THR A 63 0.90 -6.54 0.70
CA THR A 63 1.86 -7.39 1.43
C THR A 63 2.98 -7.91 0.52
N SER A 64 2.65 -8.28 -0.71
CA SER A 64 3.65 -8.68 -1.72
C SER A 64 4.60 -7.52 -2.09
N ILE A 65 4.06 -6.30 -2.22
CA ILE A 65 4.87 -5.09 -2.45
C ILE A 65 5.78 -4.82 -1.25
N LEU A 66 5.27 -4.92 -0.02
CA LEU A 66 6.05 -4.77 1.21
C LEU A 66 7.20 -5.79 1.25
N SER A 67 6.91 -7.07 0.97
CA SER A 67 7.92 -8.14 0.97
C SER A 67 8.99 -7.91 -0.09
N SER A 68 8.60 -7.55 -1.32
CA SER A 68 9.54 -7.28 -2.41
C SER A 68 10.44 -6.09 -2.07
N SER A 69 9.85 -4.99 -1.62
CA SER A 69 10.58 -3.75 -1.28
C SER A 69 11.50 -3.95 -0.07
N SER A 70 11.04 -4.70 0.94
CA SER A 70 11.84 -5.04 2.11
C SER A 70 13.00 -5.97 1.75
N ALA A 71 12.83 -6.91 0.83
CA ALA A 71 13.91 -7.78 0.36
C ALA A 71 14.98 -6.97 -0.39
N THR A 72 14.56 -6.05 -1.26
CA THR A 72 15.47 -5.14 -1.97
C THR A 72 16.25 -4.25 -1.00
N ALA A 73 15.58 -3.74 0.05
CA ALA A 73 16.21 -2.92 1.08
C ALA A 73 17.22 -3.71 1.95
N ALA A 74 16.94 -4.98 2.25
CA ALA A 74 17.88 -5.84 2.96
C ALA A 74 19.09 -6.19 2.08
N ALA A 75 18.88 -6.43 0.79
CA ALA A 75 19.95 -6.69 -0.18
C ALA A 75 20.85 -5.46 -0.39
N SER A 76 20.28 -4.25 -0.48
CA SER A 76 21.06 -3.02 -0.63
C SER A 76 21.89 -2.68 0.61
N ALA A 77 21.47 -3.09 1.81
CA ALA A 77 22.28 -2.99 3.02
C ALA A 77 23.49 -3.94 3.05
N ALA A 78 23.43 -5.06 2.32
CA ALA A 78 24.48 -6.09 2.31
C ALA A 78 25.56 -5.87 1.23
N GLY A 79 25.33 -4.98 0.27
CA GLY A 79 26.34 -4.56 -0.71
C GLY A 79 25.78 -4.36 -2.11
N SER A 80 25.32 -3.14 -2.43
CA SER A 80 25.36 -2.61 -3.80
C SER A 80 24.99 -1.12 -3.87
N VAL A 81 25.74 -0.44 -4.72
CA VAL A 81 25.51 0.89 -5.32
C VAL A 81 24.12 1.00 -5.94
N CYS A 82 23.23 1.71 -5.25
CA CYS A 82 22.04 2.31 -5.84
C CYS A 82 22.11 3.81 -5.59
N SER A 83 21.70 4.60 -6.59
CA SER A 83 21.62 6.06 -6.47
C SER A 83 20.77 6.42 -5.25
N GLY A 84 21.19 7.38 -4.42
CA GLY A 84 20.57 7.63 -3.11
C GLY A 84 19.05 7.85 -3.13
N ASN A 85 18.49 8.30 -4.27
CA ASN A 85 17.05 8.48 -4.47
C ASN A 85 16.24 7.17 -4.46
N ASP A 86 16.78 6.08 -5.00
CA ASP A 86 16.04 4.82 -5.11
C ASP A 86 15.83 4.17 -3.73
N VAL A 87 16.76 4.38 -2.80
CA VAL A 87 16.66 3.92 -1.42
C VAL A 87 15.53 4.66 -0.70
N GLU A 88 15.48 5.99 -0.80
CA GLU A 88 14.45 6.80 -0.13
C GLU A 88 13.02 6.52 -0.65
N LEU A 89 12.88 6.25 -1.95
CA LEU A 89 11.62 5.82 -2.54
C LEU A 89 11.20 4.43 -2.05
N ASN A 90 12.12 3.48 -1.97
CA ASN A 90 11.85 2.14 -1.41
C ASN A 90 11.45 2.22 0.06
N ASP A 91 12.12 3.06 0.86
CA ASP A 91 11.77 3.33 2.26
C ASP A 91 10.34 3.88 2.39
N SER A 92 10.03 4.88 1.59
CA SER A 92 8.68 5.45 1.51
C SER A 92 7.64 4.40 1.11
N LEU A 93 8.01 3.45 0.24
CA LEU A 93 7.12 2.41 -0.28
C LEU A 93 6.83 1.37 0.79
N ILE A 94 7.84 0.95 1.53
CA ILE A 94 7.72 0.07 2.69
C ILE A 94 6.81 0.72 3.73
N LEU A 95 7.10 1.97 4.10
CA LEU A 95 6.36 2.68 5.14
C LEU A 95 4.89 2.86 4.77
N GLN A 96 4.60 3.22 3.51
CA GLN A 96 3.23 3.42 3.06
C GLN A 96 2.46 2.09 2.91
N SER A 97 3.16 1.01 2.53
CA SER A 97 2.57 -0.34 2.49
C SER A 97 2.20 -0.81 3.90
N ALA A 98 3.11 -0.61 4.87
CA ALA A 98 2.84 -0.91 6.28
C ALA A 98 1.67 -0.08 6.83
N ALA A 99 1.62 1.23 6.53
CA ALA A 99 0.52 2.09 6.93
C ALA A 99 -0.82 1.68 6.31
N ALA A 100 -0.83 1.24 5.05
CA ALA A 100 -2.02 0.72 4.38
C ALA A 100 -2.50 -0.60 5.03
N ILE A 101 -1.59 -1.52 5.35
CA ILE A 101 -1.88 -2.76 6.08
C ILE A 101 -2.48 -2.46 7.46
N GLY A 102 -1.88 -1.52 8.20
CA GLY A 102 -2.42 -1.04 9.48
C GLY A 102 -3.83 -0.47 9.34
N SER A 103 -4.07 0.33 8.29
CA SER A 103 -5.39 0.89 7.99
C SER A 103 -6.44 -0.18 7.70
N PHE A 104 -6.06 -1.32 7.11
CA PHE A 104 -6.95 -2.47 6.93
C PHE A 104 -7.26 -3.18 8.25
N ALA A 105 -6.27 -3.34 9.12
CA ALA A 105 -6.42 -3.99 10.42
C ALA A 105 -7.13 -3.11 11.47
N CYS A 106 -7.08 -1.77 11.33
CA CYS A 106 -7.64 -0.85 12.31
C CYS A 106 -9.19 -0.93 12.37
N GLY A 107 -9.74 -1.40 13.51
CA GLY A 107 -11.17 -1.38 13.80
C GLY A 107 -12.07 -2.23 12.88
N PHE A 108 -11.49 -3.25 12.24
CA PHE A 108 -12.16 -4.10 11.25
C PHE A 108 -11.61 -5.54 11.26
N ASP A 109 -12.34 -6.48 11.89
CA ASP A 109 -11.89 -7.84 12.17
C ASP A 109 -11.59 -8.68 10.94
N ASP A 110 -12.42 -8.62 9.88
CA ASP A 110 -12.12 -9.34 8.63
C ASP A 110 -10.82 -8.82 7.99
N GLY A 111 -10.52 -7.54 8.17
CA GLY A 111 -9.25 -6.93 7.76
C GLY A 111 -8.08 -7.49 8.54
N VAL A 112 -8.21 -7.61 9.87
CA VAL A 112 -7.21 -8.25 10.73
C VAL A 112 -6.95 -9.69 10.27
N LYS A 113 -8.01 -10.46 10.05
CA LYS A 113 -7.90 -11.85 9.57
C LYS A 113 -7.19 -11.94 8.23
N ALA A 114 -7.56 -11.10 7.26
CA ALA A 114 -6.89 -11.08 5.96
C ALA A 114 -5.40 -10.66 6.04
N VAL A 115 -5.05 -9.75 6.95
CA VAL A 115 -3.66 -9.33 7.19
C VAL A 115 -2.85 -10.46 7.80
N LEU A 116 -3.44 -11.24 8.70
CA LEU A 116 -2.84 -12.46 9.26
C LEU A 116 -2.66 -13.53 8.18
N ASP A 117 -3.71 -13.80 7.40
CA ASP A 117 -3.69 -14.79 6.31
C ASP A 117 -2.69 -14.43 5.20
N ALA A 118 -2.50 -13.13 4.93
CA ALA A 118 -1.50 -12.65 3.98
C ALA A 118 -0.05 -12.76 4.49
N GLY A 119 0.16 -13.07 5.78
CA GLY A 119 1.49 -13.17 6.36
C GLY A 119 2.22 -11.82 6.48
N ALA A 120 1.48 -10.72 6.66
CA ALA A 120 2.09 -9.40 6.82
C ALA A 120 2.84 -9.24 8.16
N PHE A 121 2.43 -9.97 9.19
CA PHE A 121 2.96 -9.81 10.55
C PHE A 121 4.46 -10.11 10.67
N PRO A 122 5.01 -11.23 10.14
CA PRO A 122 6.45 -11.47 10.11
C PRO A 122 7.24 -10.41 9.33
N LEU A 123 6.64 -9.82 8.27
CA LEU A 123 7.29 -8.77 7.49
C LEU A 123 7.40 -7.47 8.29
N LEU A 124 6.32 -7.09 8.99
CA LEU A 124 6.31 -5.93 9.88
C LEU A 124 7.29 -6.11 11.04
N LEU A 125 7.34 -7.31 11.64
CA LEU A 125 8.29 -7.64 12.70
C LEU A 125 9.74 -7.56 12.21
N ARG A 126 10.03 -8.08 11.02
CA ARG A 126 11.36 -7.99 10.41
C ARG A 126 11.77 -6.54 10.14
N LEU A 127 10.82 -5.69 9.74
CA LEU A 127 11.07 -4.26 9.50
C LEU A 127 11.47 -3.50 10.76
N ILE A 128 10.85 -3.79 11.90
CA ILE A 128 11.26 -3.20 13.19
C ILE A 128 12.54 -3.81 13.75
N SER A 129 12.83 -5.09 13.43
CA SER A 129 14.10 -5.73 13.82
C SER A 129 15.31 -5.22 13.04
N TYR A 130 15.12 -4.56 11.90
CA TYR A 130 16.21 -3.99 11.11
C TYR A 130 16.18 -2.45 11.22
N PRO A 131 16.75 -1.86 12.29
CA PRO A 131 16.88 -0.41 12.40
C PRO A 131 17.92 0.06 11.38
N ASN A 132 17.47 0.56 10.23
CA ASN A 132 18.32 1.40 9.40
C ASN A 132 18.31 2.80 10.05
N ASP A 133 19.49 3.29 10.42
CA ASP A 133 19.76 4.36 11.41
C ASP A 133 19.23 5.77 11.05
N LYS A 134 18.31 5.92 10.08
CA LYS A 134 17.86 7.23 9.61
C LYS A 134 16.35 7.37 9.45
N ASN A 135 15.59 7.23 10.55
CA ASN A 135 14.21 7.76 10.68
C ASN A 135 13.04 6.81 10.33
N ARG A 136 13.22 5.49 10.34
CA ARG A 136 12.12 4.54 10.07
C ARG A 136 11.22 4.26 11.29
N SER A 137 11.76 4.27 12.51
CA SER A 137 11.05 3.84 13.72
C SER A 137 9.94 4.80 14.16
N GLU A 138 10.07 6.10 13.87
CA GLU A 138 9.11 7.13 14.30
C GLU A 138 7.84 7.18 13.42
N LYS A 139 7.90 6.63 12.20
CA LYS A 139 6.80 6.72 11.23
C LYS A 139 5.91 5.48 11.18
N VAL A 140 6.30 4.36 11.80
CA VAL A 140 5.46 3.15 11.94
C VAL A 140 4.50 3.32 13.13
N VAL A 141 3.91 4.51 13.28
CA VAL A 141 2.76 4.68 14.18
C VAL A 141 1.54 4.17 13.43
N LEU A 142 1.17 2.93 13.74
CA LEU A 142 -0.10 2.33 13.38
C LEU A 142 -1.21 3.16 14.04
N VAL A 143 -1.86 4.03 13.26
CA VAL A 143 -3.13 4.72 13.63
C VAL A 143 -4.30 3.96 13.02
#